data_AF-A0A7Z9WYN7-F1
#
_entry.id   AF-A0A7Z9WYN7-F1
#
_cell.length_a   1.000
_cell.length_b   1.000
_cell.length_c   1.000
_cell.angle_alpha   90.00
_cell.angle_beta   90.00
_cell.angle_gamma   90.00
#
_symmetry.space_group_name_H-M   'P 1'
#
loop_
_entity.id
_entity.type
_entity.pdbx_description
1 polymer ?
#
loop_
_entity_poly.entity_id
_entity_poly.type
_entity_poly.pdbx_seq_one_letter_code
_entity_poly.pdbx_strand_id
1 'polypeptide(L)'
;MEIYLIDAIGPFFRNYKKRNINWSKIPFHSFFGKPKKTRLLFNTVRSDLDLFCRKVKKVGYNCVSFDDVSHLAPDPWIEPEVNQAICGLQKEYRELFTICKQHGLGIYLTMDILSLTPGVQEKIEGRRKRANQFLKRQIVTILTSFPEISGIIFRIGECDGKDVKGIFKSELFLRTSAQVNRMLHDLLPLFEKHHSHLILRNWTVGAHPIGDFNWHRGTTA
;
A
#
# COMPACT_ATOMS: atom_id res chain seq x y z
N MET A 1 -10.86 19.55 4.59
CA MET A 1 -10.63 18.94 5.91
C MET A 1 -9.15 18.59 6.00
N GLU A 2 -8.47 18.94 7.08
CA GLU A 2 -7.07 18.55 7.29
C GLU A 2 -6.96 17.05 7.59
N ILE A 3 -5.90 16.41 7.10
CA ILE A 3 -5.67 14.96 7.27
C ILE A 3 -4.70 14.76 8.44
N TYR A 4 -5.17 14.11 9.49
CA TYR A 4 -4.38 13.64 10.63
C TYR A 4 -4.29 12.13 10.57
N LEU A 5 -3.22 11.63 9.96
CA LEU A 5 -3.03 10.23 9.59
C LEU A 5 -2.07 9.52 10.55
N ILE A 6 -2.43 8.30 10.95
CA ILE A 6 -1.56 7.40 11.71
C ILE A 6 -1.51 6.01 11.08
N ASP A 7 -0.37 5.35 11.20
CA ASP A 7 -0.21 3.99 10.71
C ASP A 7 -0.87 2.94 11.63
N ALA A 8 -1.65 2.03 11.03
CA ALA A 8 -2.44 1.01 11.74
C ALA A 8 -1.87 -0.41 11.59
N ILE A 9 -0.58 -0.58 11.28
CA ILE A 9 0.03 -1.91 11.15
C ILE A 9 0.39 -2.55 12.51
N GLY A 10 0.48 -1.77 13.58
CA GLY A 10 0.87 -2.25 14.92
C GLY A 10 0.17 -3.55 15.40
N PRO A 11 -1.16 -3.68 15.24
CA PRO A 11 -1.89 -4.92 15.55
C PRO A 11 -1.34 -6.20 14.91
N PHE A 12 -0.71 -6.12 13.73
CA PHE A 12 -0.13 -7.28 13.05
C PHE A 12 1.14 -7.83 13.71
N PHE A 13 1.73 -7.10 14.67
CA PHE A 13 3.00 -7.45 15.30
C PHE A 13 2.87 -8.08 16.69
N ARG A 14 1.66 -8.16 17.28
CA ARG A 14 1.46 -8.58 18.68
C ARG A 14 2.14 -9.90 19.04
N ASN A 15 2.15 -10.87 18.13
CA ASN A 15 2.77 -12.19 18.32
C ASN A 15 3.97 -12.42 17.40
N TYR A 16 4.58 -11.37 16.88
CA TYR A 16 5.70 -11.46 15.94
C TYR A 16 7.01 -11.69 16.69
N LYS A 17 7.45 -12.96 16.75
CA LYS A 17 8.57 -13.41 17.61
C LYS A 17 9.99 -13.05 17.12
N LYS A 18 10.16 -12.11 16.18
CA LYS A 18 11.49 -11.71 15.72
C LYS A 18 12.07 -10.61 16.60
N ARG A 19 13.39 -10.65 16.82
CA ARG A 19 14.13 -9.59 17.52
C ARG A 19 14.26 -8.32 16.68
N ASN A 20 14.60 -8.48 15.39
CA ASN A 20 14.68 -7.37 14.44
C ASN A 20 13.39 -7.32 13.63
N ILE A 21 12.64 -6.24 13.80
CA ILE A 21 11.33 -6.02 13.17
C ILE A 21 11.45 -4.81 12.27
N ASN A 22 11.06 -4.98 11.00
CA ASN A 22 10.80 -3.84 10.14
C ASN A 22 9.42 -3.26 10.48
N TRP A 23 9.41 -2.06 11.06
CA TRP A 23 8.20 -1.33 11.46
C TRP A 23 7.57 -0.52 10.32
N SER A 24 8.03 -0.70 9.08
CA SER A 24 7.50 0.01 7.90
C SER A 24 6.60 -0.86 7.01
N LYS A 25 6.51 -2.18 7.25
CA LYS A 25 5.71 -3.11 6.44
C LYS A 25 5.08 -4.23 7.26
N ILE A 26 3.79 -4.53 7.05
CA ILE A 26 3.14 -5.74 7.58
C ILE A 26 3.93 -7.00 7.18
N PRO A 27 4.17 -7.96 8.10
CA PRO A 27 4.97 -9.15 7.81
C PRO A 27 4.19 -10.22 7.03
N PHE A 28 3.70 -9.89 5.84
CA PHE A 28 2.86 -10.74 5.00
C PHE A 28 3.46 -12.13 4.76
N HIS A 29 4.78 -12.25 4.56
CA HIS A 29 5.47 -13.55 4.40
C HIS A 29 5.16 -14.58 5.49
N SER A 30 4.78 -14.11 6.69
CA SER A 30 4.48 -14.99 7.80
C SER A 30 3.12 -15.70 7.68
N PHE A 31 2.14 -15.13 6.95
CA PHE A 31 0.76 -15.64 6.88
C PHE A 31 0.13 -15.66 5.47
N PHE A 32 0.61 -14.86 4.53
CA PHE A 32 0.08 -14.78 3.16
C PHE A 32 0.15 -16.15 2.47
N GLY A 33 -0.92 -16.50 1.74
CA GLY A 33 -1.10 -17.83 1.14
C GLY A 33 -1.39 -18.97 2.14
N LYS A 34 -1.60 -18.67 3.44
CA LYS A 34 -1.88 -19.67 4.48
C LYS A 34 -3.25 -19.38 5.12
N PRO A 35 -4.37 -19.88 4.56
CA PRO A 35 -5.72 -19.47 4.96
C PRO A 35 -6.01 -19.64 6.45
N LYS A 36 -5.70 -20.81 7.04
CA LYS A 36 -5.91 -21.08 8.47
C LYS A 36 -5.13 -20.11 9.37
N LYS A 37 -3.86 -19.87 9.03
CA LYS A 37 -2.99 -18.97 9.80
C LYS A 37 -3.42 -17.51 9.66
N THR A 38 -3.83 -17.10 8.46
CA THR A 38 -4.38 -15.78 8.18
C THR A 38 -5.62 -15.54 9.03
N ARG A 39 -6.59 -16.46 9.00
CA ARG A 39 -7.83 -16.31 9.77
C ARG A 39 -7.59 -16.17 11.28
N LEU A 40 -6.72 -17.01 11.83
CA LEU A 40 -6.35 -16.95 13.26
C LEU A 40 -5.70 -15.61 13.62
N LEU A 41 -4.76 -15.12 12.81
CA LEU A 41 -4.13 -13.82 13.02
C LEU A 41 -5.16 -12.69 12.98
N PHE A 42 -6.04 -12.68 11.98
CA PHE A 42 -7.00 -11.60 11.80
C PHE A 42 -8.06 -11.52 12.89
N ASN A 43 -8.39 -12.63 13.57
CA ASN A 43 -9.23 -12.58 14.77
C ASN A 43 -8.60 -11.73 15.87
N THR A 44 -7.29 -11.86 16.10
CA THR A 44 -6.56 -11.03 17.06
C THR A 44 -6.40 -9.60 16.56
N VAL A 45 -6.02 -9.41 15.28
CA VAL A 45 -5.83 -8.09 14.67
C VAL A 45 -7.10 -7.25 14.76
N ARG A 46 -8.30 -7.82 14.54
CA ARG A 46 -9.57 -7.10 14.67
C ARG A 46 -9.78 -6.53 16.07
N SER A 47 -9.56 -7.34 17.11
CA SER A 47 -9.75 -6.89 18.50
C SER A 47 -8.75 -5.79 18.88
N ASP A 48 -7.51 -5.91 18.42
CA ASP A 48 -6.48 -4.90 18.67
C ASP A 48 -6.70 -3.63 17.86
N LEU A 49 -7.19 -3.77 16.62
CA LEU A 49 -7.54 -2.65 15.77
C LEU A 49 -8.69 -1.83 16.35
N ASP A 50 -9.73 -2.47 16.88
CA ASP A 50 -10.83 -1.75 17.54
C ASP A 50 -10.32 -0.89 18.71
N LEU A 51 -9.49 -1.48 19.57
CA LEU A 51 -8.85 -0.76 20.68
C LEU A 51 -7.97 0.39 20.17
N PHE A 52 -7.19 0.15 19.11
CA PHE A 52 -6.33 1.14 18.48
C PHE A 52 -7.14 2.32 17.93
N CYS A 53 -8.16 2.05 17.10
CA CYS A 53 -9.04 3.05 16.49
C CYS A 53 -9.66 3.97 17.56
N ARG A 54 -10.18 3.38 18.64
CA ARG A 54 -10.75 4.14 19.76
C ARG A 54 -9.71 5.06 20.42
N LYS A 55 -8.47 4.61 20.58
CA LYS A 55 -7.40 5.41 21.20
C LYS A 55 -6.93 6.54 20.29
N VAL A 56 -6.65 6.25 19.02
CA VAL A 56 -6.11 7.27 18.09
C VAL A 56 -7.13 8.36 17.79
N LYS A 57 -8.43 8.01 17.76
CA LYS A 57 -9.50 8.99 17.63
C LYS A 57 -9.52 9.98 18.80
N LYS A 58 -9.31 9.50 20.04
CA LYS A 58 -9.21 10.36 21.23
C LYS A 58 -7.99 11.28 21.21
N VAL A 59 -6.90 10.86 20.57
CA VAL A 59 -5.69 11.69 20.40
C VAL A 59 -5.89 12.78 19.33
N GLY A 60 -6.89 12.63 18.45
CA GLY A 60 -7.22 13.61 17.41
C GLY A 60 -6.93 13.15 15.99
N TYR A 61 -6.43 11.92 15.80
CA TYR A 61 -6.29 11.37 14.45
C TYR A 61 -7.66 11.14 13.82
N ASN A 62 -7.78 11.45 12.53
CA ASN A 62 -9.01 11.29 11.76
C ASN A 62 -8.87 10.28 10.62
N CYS A 63 -7.66 9.78 10.36
CA CYS A 63 -7.36 8.81 9.31
C CYS A 63 -6.36 7.75 9.78
N VAL A 64 -6.43 6.56 9.17
CA VAL A 64 -5.48 5.46 9.37
C VAL A 64 -4.91 4.95 8.05
N SER A 65 -3.68 4.44 8.06
CA SER A 65 -3.08 3.74 6.91
C SER A 65 -2.85 2.24 7.16
N PHE A 66 -3.01 1.43 6.11
CA PHE A 66 -2.62 0.02 6.08
C PHE A 66 -1.71 -0.29 4.89
N ASP A 67 -0.87 -1.32 5.02
CA ASP A 67 -0.17 -1.93 3.89
C ASP A 67 -1.00 -3.04 3.24
N ASP A 68 -0.79 -3.39 1.99
CA ASP A 68 -0.50 -2.46 0.90
C ASP A 68 -1.45 -2.82 -0.24
N VAL A 69 -1.51 -1.98 -1.27
CA VAL A 69 -2.33 -2.22 -2.46
C VAL A 69 -1.99 -3.56 -3.14
N SER A 70 -0.73 -3.96 -3.16
CA SER A 70 -0.27 -5.17 -3.86
C SER A 70 -0.85 -6.45 -3.30
N HIS A 71 -1.08 -6.51 -1.99
CA HIS A 71 -1.73 -7.65 -1.35
C HIS A 71 -3.26 -7.63 -1.44
N LEU A 72 -3.86 -6.58 -2.01
CA LEU A 72 -5.31 -6.39 -2.09
C LEU A 72 -5.86 -6.22 -3.52
N ALA A 73 -5.01 -6.04 -4.53
CA ALA A 73 -5.42 -5.84 -5.91
C ALA A 73 -5.05 -7.04 -6.79
N PRO A 74 -6.00 -7.93 -7.11
CA PRO A 74 -5.76 -8.99 -8.07
C PRO A 74 -5.59 -8.43 -9.49
N ASP A 75 -4.80 -9.14 -10.31
CA ASP A 75 -4.53 -8.75 -11.70
C ASP A 75 -4.32 -9.98 -12.59
N PRO A 76 -4.71 -9.97 -13.88
CA PRO A 76 -4.46 -11.07 -14.80
C PRO A 76 -2.99 -11.42 -15.02
N TRP A 77 -2.05 -10.52 -14.71
CA TRP A 77 -0.61 -10.79 -14.81
C TRP A 77 -0.04 -11.43 -13.54
N ILE A 78 -0.81 -11.48 -12.46
CA ILE A 78 -0.43 -12.13 -11.20
C ILE A 78 -0.82 -13.62 -11.29
N GLU A 79 0.03 -14.47 -10.73
CA GLU A 79 -0.14 -15.91 -10.72
C GLU A 79 -1.47 -16.31 -10.05
N PRO A 80 -2.21 -17.33 -10.55
CA PRO A 80 -3.54 -17.67 -10.04
C PRO A 80 -3.60 -17.94 -8.54
N GLU A 81 -2.62 -18.65 -8.00
CA GLU A 81 -2.50 -18.96 -6.57
C GLU A 81 -2.27 -17.71 -5.72
N VAL A 82 -1.59 -16.71 -6.27
CA VAL A 82 -1.35 -15.42 -5.61
C VAL A 82 -2.62 -14.60 -5.62
N ASN A 83 -3.33 -14.55 -6.75
CA ASN A 83 -4.66 -13.94 -6.83
C ASN A 83 -5.66 -14.59 -5.87
N GLN A 84 -5.62 -15.92 -5.69
CA GLN A 84 -6.45 -16.60 -4.71
C GLN A 84 -6.14 -16.15 -3.27
N ALA A 85 -4.85 -15.98 -2.94
CA ALA A 85 -4.43 -15.47 -1.64
C ALA A 85 -4.85 -14.00 -1.43
N ILE A 86 -4.74 -13.15 -2.46
CA ILE A 86 -5.23 -11.76 -2.46
C ILE A 86 -6.73 -11.73 -2.16
N CYS A 87 -7.54 -12.51 -2.89
CA CYS A 87 -8.98 -12.58 -2.68
C CYS A 87 -9.35 -13.04 -1.26
N GLY A 88 -8.57 -13.96 -0.68
CA GLY A 88 -8.72 -14.36 0.72
C GLY A 88 -8.45 -13.18 1.68
N LEU A 89 -7.39 -12.42 1.42
CA LEU A 89 -7.01 -11.28 2.23
C LEU A 89 -7.99 -10.11 2.12
N GLN A 90 -8.55 -9.85 0.93
CA GLN A 90 -9.59 -8.84 0.73
C GLN A 90 -10.76 -9.04 1.69
N LYS A 91 -11.22 -10.29 1.88
CA LYS A 91 -12.31 -10.60 2.83
C LYS A 91 -11.96 -10.20 4.25
N GLU A 92 -10.72 -10.45 4.66
CA GLU A 92 -10.25 -10.11 6.00
C GLU A 92 -10.11 -8.59 6.18
N TYR A 93 -9.66 -7.86 5.14
CA TYR A 93 -9.53 -6.40 5.15
C TYR A 93 -10.86 -5.65 5.18
N ARG A 94 -11.92 -6.17 4.54
CA ARG A 94 -13.27 -5.56 4.64
C ARG A 94 -13.74 -5.43 6.09
N GLU A 95 -13.43 -6.42 6.92
CA GLU A 95 -13.75 -6.38 8.35
C GLU A 95 -12.92 -5.33 9.09
N LEU A 96 -11.62 -5.19 8.75
CA LEU A 96 -10.78 -4.13 9.32
C LEU A 96 -11.27 -2.73 8.95
N PHE A 97 -11.67 -2.55 7.69
CA PHE A 97 -12.21 -1.29 7.18
C PHE A 97 -13.54 -0.95 7.86
N THR A 98 -14.40 -1.96 8.07
CA THR A 98 -15.65 -1.79 8.81
C THR A 98 -15.40 -1.26 10.22
N ILE A 99 -14.43 -1.83 10.95
CA ILE A 99 -14.02 -1.33 12.27
C ILE A 99 -13.56 0.13 12.19
N CYS A 100 -12.68 0.48 11.24
CA CYS A 100 -12.20 1.86 11.10
C CYS A 100 -13.33 2.85 10.82
N LYS A 101 -14.29 2.46 9.97
CA LYS A 101 -15.47 3.28 9.65
C LYS A 101 -16.39 3.47 10.84
N GLN A 102 -16.59 2.46 11.69
CA GLN A 102 -17.38 2.57 12.92
C GLN A 102 -16.81 3.62 13.90
N HIS A 103 -15.49 3.81 13.90
CA HIS A 103 -14.81 4.86 14.69
C HIS A 103 -14.70 6.21 13.96
N GLY A 104 -15.29 6.33 12.76
CA GLY A 104 -15.26 7.57 11.97
C GLY A 104 -13.84 7.96 11.54
N LEU A 105 -13.02 6.97 11.16
CA LEU A 105 -11.67 7.16 10.63
C LEU A 105 -11.66 6.97 9.11
N GLY A 106 -11.02 7.88 8.39
CA GLY A 106 -10.69 7.72 6.98
C GLY A 106 -9.64 6.62 6.77
N ILE A 107 -9.70 5.92 5.65
CA ILE A 107 -8.86 4.74 5.40
C ILE A 107 -7.93 5.04 4.22
N TYR A 108 -6.63 4.84 4.42
CA TYR A 108 -5.63 4.96 3.38
C TYR A 108 -4.90 3.63 3.20
N LEU A 109 -4.51 3.33 1.96
CA LEU A 109 -3.61 2.22 1.67
C LEU A 109 -2.26 2.74 1.21
N THR A 110 -1.18 2.11 1.65
CA THR A 110 0.15 2.37 1.11
C THR A 110 0.36 1.58 -0.18
N MET A 111 1.20 2.10 -1.07
CA MET A 111 1.61 1.42 -2.30
C MET A 111 3.02 1.85 -2.69
N ASP A 112 3.90 0.89 -2.92
CA ASP A 112 5.13 1.13 -3.69
C ASP A 112 4.77 1.19 -5.19
N ILE A 113 5.43 2.05 -5.96
CA ILE A 113 5.06 2.31 -7.36
C ILE A 113 4.97 1.04 -8.21
N LEU A 114 5.91 0.11 -8.01
CA LEU A 114 5.87 -1.20 -8.65
C LEU A 114 6.31 -2.27 -7.66
N SER A 115 5.35 -3.11 -7.29
CA SER A 115 5.55 -4.33 -6.53
C SER A 115 5.27 -5.52 -7.44
N LEU A 116 6.31 -6.27 -7.80
CA LEU A 116 6.26 -7.26 -8.86
C LEU A 116 6.29 -8.68 -8.31
N THR A 117 5.47 -9.56 -8.89
CA THR A 117 5.65 -11.02 -8.85
C THR A 117 6.40 -11.47 -10.11
N PRO A 118 6.94 -12.71 -10.18
CA PRO A 118 7.57 -13.24 -11.39
C PRO A 118 6.68 -13.11 -12.64
N GLY A 119 5.40 -13.43 -12.54
CA GLY A 119 4.43 -13.31 -13.64
C GLY A 119 4.27 -11.86 -14.11
N VAL A 120 4.16 -10.90 -13.19
CA VAL A 120 4.08 -9.48 -13.54
C VAL A 120 5.38 -9.00 -14.17
N GLN A 121 6.53 -9.42 -13.65
CA GLN A 121 7.84 -9.07 -14.20
C GLN A 121 8.00 -9.55 -15.64
N GLU A 122 7.58 -10.79 -15.93
CA GLU A 122 7.54 -11.35 -17.28
C GLU A 122 6.61 -10.57 -18.20
N LYS A 123 5.46 -10.07 -17.72
CA LYS A 123 4.56 -9.27 -18.58
C LYS A 123 5.05 -7.84 -18.78
N ILE A 124 5.72 -7.23 -17.81
CA ILE A 124 6.25 -5.87 -17.97
C ILE A 124 7.44 -5.85 -18.93
N GLU A 125 8.37 -6.81 -18.83
CA GLU A 125 9.58 -6.92 -19.67
C GLU A 125 10.40 -5.61 -19.70
N GLY A 126 10.50 -4.92 -18.55
CA GLY A 126 11.16 -3.60 -18.46
C GLY A 126 10.47 -2.46 -19.22
N ARG A 127 9.31 -2.70 -19.86
CA ARG A 127 8.61 -1.69 -20.67
C ARG A 127 7.80 -0.74 -19.80
N ARG A 128 8.19 0.53 -19.80
CA ARG A 128 7.57 1.58 -18.98
C ARG A 128 6.05 1.71 -19.17
N LYS A 129 5.59 1.60 -20.42
CA LYS A 129 4.15 1.67 -20.75
C LYS A 129 3.35 0.54 -20.09
N ARG A 130 3.91 -0.68 -20.04
CA ARG A 130 3.24 -1.84 -19.42
C ARG A 130 3.23 -1.74 -17.89
N ALA A 131 4.32 -1.28 -17.30
CA ALA A 131 4.36 -0.96 -15.87
C ALA A 131 3.32 0.09 -15.47
N ASN A 132 3.22 1.19 -16.22
CA ASN A 132 2.17 2.20 -15.99
C ASN A 132 0.76 1.60 -16.14
N GLN A 133 0.56 0.71 -17.11
CA GLN A 133 -0.72 0.03 -17.29
C GLN A 133 -1.07 -0.85 -16.08
N PHE A 134 -0.12 -1.63 -15.58
CA PHE A 134 -0.29 -2.45 -14.37
C PHE A 134 -0.62 -1.58 -13.16
N LEU A 135 0.14 -0.51 -12.92
CA LEU A 135 -0.12 0.44 -11.84
C LEU A 135 -1.53 1.03 -11.90
N LYS A 136 -1.96 1.49 -13.09
CA LYS A 136 -3.33 2.00 -13.31
C LYS A 136 -4.39 0.95 -12.98
N ARG A 137 -4.18 -0.32 -13.38
CA ARG A 137 -5.13 -1.41 -13.05
C ARG A 137 -5.18 -1.68 -11.55
N GLN A 138 -4.06 -1.74 -10.85
CA GLN A 138 -4.03 -1.93 -9.40
C GLN A 138 -4.84 -0.84 -8.67
N ILE A 139 -4.65 0.42 -9.04
CA ILE A 139 -5.38 1.57 -8.46
C ILE A 139 -6.88 1.43 -8.72
N VAL A 140 -7.27 1.21 -9.97
CA VAL A 140 -8.69 1.07 -10.35
C VAL A 140 -9.33 -0.10 -9.62
N THR A 141 -8.64 -1.24 -9.52
CA THR A 141 -9.11 -2.42 -8.78
C THR A 141 -9.39 -2.09 -7.32
N ILE A 142 -8.48 -1.39 -6.63
CA ILE A 142 -8.67 -0.99 -5.23
C ILE A 142 -9.83 0.00 -5.08
N LEU A 143 -9.82 1.10 -5.83
CA LEU A 143 -10.81 2.17 -5.69
C LEU A 143 -12.22 1.72 -6.12
N THR A 144 -12.32 0.66 -6.93
CA THR A 144 -13.61 0.04 -7.29
C THR A 144 -14.03 -1.01 -6.26
N SER A 145 -13.11 -1.83 -5.77
CA SER A 145 -13.42 -2.93 -4.85
C SER A 145 -13.70 -2.46 -3.42
N PHE A 146 -13.16 -1.30 -3.04
CA PHE A 146 -13.22 -0.74 -1.70
C PHE A 146 -13.57 0.75 -1.75
N PRO A 147 -14.82 1.11 -2.07
CA PRO A 147 -15.26 2.50 -2.16
C PRO A 147 -15.13 3.27 -0.83
N GLU A 148 -14.95 2.58 0.30
CA GLU A 148 -14.70 3.18 1.60
C GLU A 148 -13.29 3.76 1.79
N ILE A 149 -12.35 3.43 0.90
CA ILE A 149 -10.98 3.95 0.94
C ILE A 149 -10.98 5.43 0.59
N SER A 150 -10.38 6.23 1.47
CA SER A 150 -10.23 7.68 1.33
C SER A 150 -9.06 8.09 0.43
N GLY A 151 -8.07 7.22 0.24
CA GLY A 151 -6.97 7.49 -0.67
C GLY A 151 -5.86 6.44 -0.66
N ILE A 152 -4.87 6.65 -1.51
CA ILE A 152 -3.67 5.81 -1.61
C ILE A 152 -2.43 6.67 -1.38
N ILE A 153 -1.51 6.17 -0.55
CA ILE A 153 -0.23 6.79 -0.22
C ILE A 153 0.84 6.12 -1.07
N PHE A 154 1.36 6.87 -2.03
CA PHE A 154 2.40 6.43 -2.95
C PHE A 154 3.76 6.61 -2.31
N ARG A 155 4.48 5.52 -2.12
CA ARG A 155 5.86 5.54 -1.67
C ARG A 155 6.77 5.55 -2.90
N ILE A 156 7.50 6.64 -3.09
CA ILE A 156 8.53 6.78 -4.12
C ILE A 156 9.92 6.79 -3.49
N GLY A 157 10.91 6.29 -4.23
CA GLY A 157 12.30 6.27 -3.77
C GLY A 157 12.69 5.09 -2.91
N GLU A 158 11.74 4.24 -2.54
CA GLU A 158 11.99 3.01 -1.81
C GLU A 158 12.16 1.87 -2.82
N CYS A 159 13.24 1.10 -2.69
CA CYS A 159 13.33 -0.25 -3.23
C CYS A 159 13.40 -1.22 -2.06
N ASP A 160 12.91 -2.45 -2.25
CA ASP A 160 13.07 -3.43 -1.19
C ASP A 160 14.56 -3.67 -0.90
N GLY A 161 14.91 -3.63 0.39
CA GLY A 161 16.23 -4.02 0.86
C GLY A 161 16.48 -5.52 0.64
N LYS A 162 17.75 -5.95 0.71
CA LYS A 162 18.14 -7.38 0.58
C LYS A 162 17.46 -8.29 1.60
N ASP A 163 16.92 -7.73 2.67
CA ASP A 163 16.30 -8.39 3.81
C ASP A 163 14.77 -8.53 3.71
N VAL A 164 14.13 -7.89 2.73
CA VAL A 164 12.69 -8.00 2.53
C VAL A 164 12.33 -9.38 1.99
N LYS A 165 11.50 -10.09 2.75
CA LYS A 165 10.95 -11.41 2.38
C LYS A 165 9.51 -11.22 1.96
N GLY A 166 9.19 -11.60 0.73
CA GLY A 166 7.85 -11.48 0.17
C GLY A 166 7.80 -11.97 -1.27
N ILE A 167 6.59 -12.27 -1.74
CA ILE A 167 6.36 -12.61 -3.15
C ILE A 167 6.41 -11.38 -4.05
N PHE A 168 5.93 -10.26 -3.52
CA PHE A 168 6.02 -8.95 -4.12
C PHE A 168 7.38 -8.34 -3.85
N LYS A 169 8.04 -7.87 -4.90
CA LYS A 169 9.32 -7.17 -4.83
C LYS A 169 9.17 -5.76 -5.39
N SER A 170 9.56 -4.78 -4.59
CA SER A 170 9.47 -3.36 -4.91
C SER A 170 10.68 -2.93 -5.73
N GLU A 171 10.45 -2.34 -6.90
CA GLU A 171 11.51 -1.85 -7.78
C GLU A 171 11.56 -0.33 -7.85
N LEU A 172 12.79 0.23 -7.89
CA LEU A 172 12.97 1.65 -8.14
C LEU A 172 12.77 1.99 -9.61
N PHE A 173 11.52 2.26 -9.94
CA PHE A 173 11.08 2.50 -11.31
C PHE A 173 11.13 3.98 -11.74
N LEU A 174 10.90 4.90 -10.79
CA LEU A 174 10.97 6.34 -11.02
C LEU A 174 12.30 6.86 -10.52
N ARG A 175 13.04 7.53 -11.40
CA ARG A 175 14.40 8.01 -11.13
C ARG A 175 14.54 9.52 -11.24
N THR A 176 13.57 10.23 -11.81
CA THR A 176 13.63 11.68 -12.01
C THR A 176 12.28 12.34 -11.73
N SER A 177 12.29 13.67 -11.52
CA SER A 177 11.07 14.43 -11.31
C SER A 177 10.13 14.47 -12.49
N ALA A 178 10.65 14.66 -13.69
CA ALA A 178 9.87 14.61 -14.91
C ALA A 178 9.16 13.24 -15.08
N GLN A 179 9.73 12.17 -14.53
CA GLN A 179 9.10 10.86 -14.52
C GLN A 179 7.95 10.76 -13.51
N VAL A 180 8.11 11.33 -12.30
CA VAL A 180 7.03 11.42 -11.30
C VAL A 180 5.93 12.35 -11.77
N ASN A 181 6.24 13.55 -12.28
CA ASN A 181 5.25 14.50 -12.74
C ASN A 181 4.34 13.91 -13.84
N ARG A 182 4.95 13.28 -14.86
CA ARG A 182 4.19 12.57 -15.90
C ARG A 182 3.30 11.47 -15.34
N MET A 183 3.81 10.68 -14.38
CA MET A 183 3.01 9.65 -13.72
C MET A 183 1.83 10.26 -12.94
N LEU A 184 2.04 11.36 -12.22
CA LEU A 184 0.96 12.01 -11.48
C LEU A 184 -0.13 12.51 -12.43
N HIS A 185 0.22 13.20 -13.52
CA HIS A 185 -0.75 13.61 -14.54
C HIS A 185 -1.51 12.43 -15.15
N ASP A 186 -0.84 11.28 -15.29
CA ASP A 186 -1.45 10.04 -15.78
C ASP A 186 -2.44 9.40 -14.80
N LEU A 187 -2.29 9.65 -13.49
CA LEU A 187 -2.99 8.96 -12.41
C LEU A 187 -4.05 9.82 -11.72
N LEU A 188 -3.83 11.12 -11.58
CA LEU A 188 -4.74 12.04 -10.90
C LEU A 188 -6.19 11.94 -11.41
N PRO A 189 -6.47 11.82 -12.74
CA PRO A 189 -7.84 11.65 -13.22
C PRO A 189 -8.56 10.42 -12.66
N LEU A 190 -7.82 9.35 -12.32
CA LEU A 190 -8.39 8.15 -11.69
C LEU A 190 -8.84 8.46 -10.26
N PHE A 191 -8.04 9.20 -9.49
CA PHE A 191 -8.37 9.57 -8.11
C PHE A 191 -9.53 10.57 -8.05
N GLU A 192 -9.55 11.55 -8.96
CA GLU A 192 -10.64 12.52 -9.11
C GLU A 192 -11.97 11.82 -9.41
N LYS A 193 -11.97 10.88 -10.36
CA LYS A 193 -13.16 10.08 -10.71
C LYS A 193 -13.73 9.31 -9.51
N HIS A 194 -12.87 8.84 -8.62
CA HIS A 194 -13.26 8.07 -7.44
C HIS A 194 -13.38 8.93 -6.16
N HIS A 195 -13.28 10.26 -6.26
CA HIS A 195 -13.30 11.19 -5.12
C HIS A 195 -12.34 10.77 -3.99
N SER A 196 -11.17 10.25 -4.36
CA SER A 196 -10.15 9.73 -3.44
C SER A 196 -8.88 10.58 -3.50
N HIS A 197 -8.07 10.53 -2.45
CA HIS A 197 -6.80 11.25 -2.41
C HIS A 197 -5.64 10.41 -2.95
N LEU A 198 -4.70 11.06 -3.62
CA LEU A 198 -3.35 10.56 -3.86
C LEU A 198 -2.40 11.34 -2.93
N ILE A 199 -1.76 10.64 -1.99
CA ILE A 199 -0.72 11.22 -1.13
C ILE A 199 0.63 10.74 -1.63
N LEU A 200 1.47 11.65 -2.13
CA LEU A 200 2.83 11.29 -2.53
C LEU A 200 3.78 11.38 -1.34
N ARG A 201 4.27 10.24 -0.87
CA ARG A 201 5.30 10.14 0.15
C ARG A 201 6.66 9.94 -0.50
N ASN A 202 7.54 10.91 -0.28
CA ASN A 202 8.93 10.82 -0.71
C ASN A 202 9.82 10.32 0.44
N TRP A 203 10.38 9.11 0.29
CA TRP A 203 11.47 8.64 1.14
C TRP A 203 12.67 8.18 0.30
N THR A 204 13.13 9.06 -0.59
CA THR A 204 14.21 8.74 -1.53
C THR A 204 15.61 8.68 -0.91
N VAL A 205 15.88 9.26 0.27
CA VAL A 205 17.24 9.33 0.89
C VAL A 205 18.35 9.66 -0.15
N GLY A 206 18.05 10.51 -1.14
CA GLY A 206 19.02 10.86 -2.20
C GLY A 206 19.23 9.80 -3.30
N ALA A 207 18.42 8.73 -3.37
CA ALA A 207 18.49 7.74 -4.42
C ALA A 207 18.07 8.34 -5.77
N HIS A 208 19.01 8.41 -6.72
CA HIS A 208 18.83 9.02 -8.05
C HIS A 208 18.41 10.51 -7.99
N PRO A 209 18.28 11.21 -9.13
CA PRO A 209 17.80 12.60 -9.14
C PRO A 209 16.41 12.80 -8.53
N ILE A 210 15.61 11.74 -8.33
CA ILE A 210 14.35 11.83 -7.59
C ILE A 210 14.57 12.16 -6.09
N GLY A 211 15.76 11.86 -5.56
CA GLY A 211 16.26 12.29 -4.25
C GLY A 211 16.05 13.76 -3.94
N ASP A 212 16.15 14.60 -4.98
CA ASP A 212 16.13 16.05 -4.86
C ASP A 212 14.74 16.62 -4.54
N PHE A 213 13.67 15.81 -4.62
CA PHE A 213 12.30 16.24 -4.27
C PHE A 213 12.18 16.82 -2.87
N ASN A 214 12.97 16.33 -1.92
CA ASN A 214 12.93 16.83 -0.54
C ASN A 214 13.68 18.15 -0.36
N TRP A 215 14.57 18.49 -1.28
CA TRP A 215 15.56 19.57 -1.10
C TRP A 215 15.34 20.75 -2.04
N HIS A 216 14.77 20.53 -3.23
CA HIS A 216 14.64 21.54 -4.27
C HIS A 216 13.19 21.73 -4.70
N ARG A 217 12.61 22.90 -4.35
CA ARG A 217 11.21 23.25 -4.65
C ARG A 217 10.90 23.39 -6.15
N GLY A 218 11.92 23.64 -6.99
CA GLY A 218 11.77 23.80 -8.44
C GLY A 218 11.73 22.49 -9.23
N THR A 219 11.90 21.34 -8.58
CA THR A 219 12.10 20.05 -9.29
C THR A 219 10.84 19.56 -10.01
N THR A 220 9.66 20.04 -9.62
CA THR A 220 8.36 19.66 -10.23
C THR A 220 7.73 20.76 -11.11
N ALA A 221 8.42 21.89 -11.28
CA ALA A 221 7.97 23.00 -12.14
C ALA A 221 8.25 22.72 -13.62
#